data_AF-A0A8H3XEX2-F1
#
_entry.id   AF-A0A8H3XEX2-F1
#
_cell.length_a   1.000
_cell.length_b   1.000
_cell.length_c   1.000
_cell.angle_alpha   90.00
_cell.angle_beta   90.00
_cell.angle_gamma   90.00
#
_symmetry.space_group_name_H-M   'P 1'
#
loop_
_entity.id
_entity.type
_entity.pdbx_description
1 polymer ?
#
loop_
_entity_poly.entity_id
_entity_poly.type
_entity_poly.pdbx_seq_one_letter_code
_entity_poly.pdbx_strand_id
1 'polypeptide(L)'
;MTTFNLYYCGFCSKAYIHKGSLKTYETTKHKNNKFLHNLYPLYISLFSDCQQFCSTFINLIQKRLTSHRSTQGLKSIEFPCSENIFAFYFWNEENFQYIHYQRKYNCIFKGLQGYQRIAKLFKFKEWGKRIDKTGTETYVVFDQVNLNNNTIKEKEAKFCWKERGKFLKYGIITFIFEINTKTIEIVDE
;
A
#
# COMPACT_ATOMS: atom_id res chain seq x y z
N MET A 1 -36.80 -23.69 -9.11
CA MET A 1 -36.60 -22.27 -8.75
C MET A 1 -35.10 -21.99 -8.72
N THR A 2 -34.61 -21.17 -9.65
CA THR A 2 -33.20 -20.76 -9.68
C THR A 2 -32.98 -19.71 -8.59
N THR A 3 -32.36 -20.11 -7.48
CA THR A 3 -31.88 -19.18 -6.45
C THR A 3 -30.71 -18.39 -7.04
N PHE A 4 -30.97 -17.18 -7.50
CA PHE A 4 -29.90 -16.25 -7.85
C PHE A 4 -29.24 -15.79 -6.55
N ASN A 5 -27.94 -16.07 -6.40
CA ASN A 5 -27.14 -15.45 -5.34
C ASN A 5 -27.07 -13.94 -5.62
N LEU A 6 -27.85 -13.16 -4.88
CA LEU A 6 -27.81 -11.71 -4.94
C LEU A 6 -26.56 -11.17 -4.24
N TYR A 7 -25.97 -10.14 -4.84
CA TYR A 7 -24.84 -9.41 -4.27
C TYR A 7 -25.32 -8.07 -3.73
N TYR A 8 -25.11 -7.83 -2.45
CA TYR A 8 -25.59 -6.63 -1.77
C TYR A 8 -24.47 -5.60 -1.62
N CYS A 9 -24.80 -4.33 -1.88
CA CYS A 9 -23.94 -3.21 -1.53
C CYS A 9 -23.85 -3.07 -0.01
N GLY A 10 -22.64 -3.03 0.53
CA GLY A 10 -22.41 -2.91 1.97
C GLY A 10 -22.78 -1.56 2.58
N PHE A 11 -23.01 -0.54 1.75
CA PHE A 11 -23.29 0.83 2.22
C PHE A 11 -24.77 1.18 2.22
N CYS A 12 -25.54 0.61 1.29
CA CYS A 12 -26.94 0.97 1.08
C CYS A 12 -27.86 -0.24 0.85
N SER A 13 -27.32 -1.46 1.00
CA SER A 13 -28.05 -2.72 0.90
C SER A 13 -28.75 -2.98 -0.44
N LYS A 14 -28.43 -2.23 -1.51
CA LYS A 14 -28.94 -2.50 -2.86
C LYS A 14 -28.40 -3.81 -3.41
N ALA A 15 -29.30 -4.62 -3.97
CA ALA A 15 -29.00 -5.94 -4.51
C ALA A 15 -28.70 -5.90 -6.02
N TYR A 16 -27.75 -6.71 -6.45
CA TYR A 16 -27.35 -6.87 -7.84
C TYR A 16 -27.22 -8.35 -8.19
N ILE A 17 -27.63 -8.72 -9.40
CA ILE A 17 -27.54 -10.11 -9.89
C ILE A 17 -26.08 -10.51 -10.16
N HIS A 18 -25.25 -9.57 -10.61
CA HIS A 18 -23.86 -9.84 -10.99
C HIS A 18 -22.87 -9.03 -10.13
N LYS A 19 -21.74 -9.67 -9.78
CA LYS A 19 -20.61 -9.00 -9.10
C LYS A 19 -20.10 -7.80 -9.88
N GLY A 20 -20.09 -7.87 -11.22
CA GLY A 20 -19.67 -6.77 -12.09
C GLY A 20 -20.56 -5.53 -11.93
N SER A 21 -21.88 -5.71 -11.85
CA SER A 21 -22.84 -4.63 -11.62
C SER A 21 -22.67 -4.01 -10.23
N LEU A 22 -22.46 -4.83 -9.19
CA LEU A 22 -22.16 -4.33 -7.86
C LEU A 22 -20.86 -3.52 -7.84
N LYS A 23 -19.79 -4.01 -8.50
CA LYS A 23 -18.51 -3.28 -8.64
C LYS A 23 -18.72 -1.91 -9.26
N THR A 24 -19.37 -1.83 -10.41
CA THR A 24 -19.62 -0.55 -11.10
C THR A 24 -20.43 0.39 -10.22
N TYR A 25 -21.45 -0.12 -9.53
CA TYR A 25 -22.25 0.68 -8.63
C TYR A 25 -21.43 1.22 -7.43
N GLU A 26 -20.70 0.37 -6.71
CA GLU A 26 -19.91 0.79 -5.56
C GLU A 26 -18.82 1.80 -5.97
N THR A 27 -18.14 1.56 -7.09
CA THR A 27 -17.09 2.48 -7.58
C THR A 27 -17.62 3.84 -8.03
N THR A 28 -18.87 3.92 -8.51
CA THR A 28 -19.47 5.18 -8.98
C THR A 28 -20.19 5.95 -7.89
N LYS A 29 -20.96 5.25 -7.04
CA LYS A 29 -21.80 5.87 -6.00
C LYS A 29 -21.11 6.00 -4.65
N HIS A 30 -20.08 5.21 -4.36
CA HIS A 30 -19.33 5.22 -3.11
C HIS A 30 -17.85 5.50 -3.35
N LYS A 31 -17.54 6.38 -4.30
CA LYS A 31 -16.19 6.87 -4.54
C LYS A 31 -15.65 7.55 -3.27
N ASN A 32 -14.38 7.30 -2.92
CA ASN A 32 -13.69 7.88 -1.76
C ASN A 32 -14.30 7.54 -0.39
N ASN A 33 -14.94 6.39 -0.26
CA ASN A 33 -15.47 5.93 1.03
C ASN A 33 -14.34 5.57 2.02
N LYS A 34 -14.39 6.20 3.21
CA LYS A 34 -13.51 5.89 4.34
C LYS A 34 -14.21 5.02 5.37
N PHE A 35 -14.78 3.90 4.90
CA PHE A 35 -15.48 2.97 5.78
C PHE A 35 -14.52 1.94 6.36
N LEU A 36 -14.63 1.67 7.66
CA LEU A 36 -13.96 0.54 8.29
C LEU A 36 -14.97 -0.61 8.37
N HIS A 37 -14.65 -1.73 7.76
CA HIS A 37 -15.53 -2.89 7.66
C HIS A 37 -15.83 -3.51 9.02
N ASN A 38 -14.79 -3.67 9.82
CA ASN A 38 -14.91 -4.21 11.17
C ASN A 38 -14.91 -3.05 12.19
N LEU A 39 -16.08 -2.42 12.40
CA LEU A 39 -16.32 -1.37 13.40
C LEU A 39 -16.37 -1.87 14.86
N TYR A 40 -16.15 -3.17 15.12
CA TYR A 40 -16.19 -3.69 16.48
C TYR A 40 -15.14 -2.98 17.33
N PRO A 41 -15.48 -2.51 18.56
CA PRO A 41 -14.69 -1.58 19.35
C PRO A 41 -13.22 -1.94 19.27
N LEU A 42 -12.50 -1.01 18.66
CA LEU A 42 -11.07 -0.81 18.71
C LEU A 42 -10.44 -1.66 19.82
N TYR A 43 -10.04 -2.89 19.51
CA TYR A 43 -8.73 -3.29 19.97
C TYR A 43 -7.81 -2.30 19.26
N ILE A 44 -7.57 -1.16 19.92
CA ILE A 44 -6.42 -0.33 19.66
C ILE A 44 -5.30 -1.35 19.57
N SER A 45 -4.81 -1.60 18.36
CA SER A 45 -3.60 -2.40 18.23
C SER A 45 -2.63 -1.78 19.20
N LEU A 46 -2.12 -2.59 20.13
CA LEU A 46 -1.25 -2.03 21.16
C LEU A 46 -0.17 -1.26 20.42
N PHE A 47 0.21 -0.09 20.92
CA PHE A 47 1.20 0.73 20.22
C PHE A 47 2.47 -0.09 19.88
N SER A 48 2.80 -1.05 20.75
CA SER A 48 3.83 -2.08 20.54
C SER A 48 3.60 -2.95 19.29
N ASP A 49 2.37 -3.40 19.01
CA ASP A 49 2.04 -4.21 17.84
C ASP A 49 2.21 -3.40 16.55
N CYS A 50 1.78 -2.13 16.57
CA CYS A 50 2.00 -1.20 15.46
C CYS A 50 3.50 -0.97 15.22
N GLN A 51 4.29 -0.75 16.28
CA GLN A 51 5.74 -0.59 16.19
C GLN A 51 6.40 -1.87 15.64
N GLN A 52 6.05 -3.05 16.17
CA GLN A 52 6.59 -4.32 15.71
C GLN A 52 6.26 -4.58 14.25
N PHE A 53 5.02 -4.32 13.83
CA PHE A 53 4.62 -4.35 12.44
C PHE A 53 5.49 -3.43 11.59
N CYS A 54 5.62 -2.15 11.98
CA CYS A 54 6.37 -1.16 11.22
C CYS A 54 7.84 -1.54 11.05
N SER A 55 8.52 -1.92 12.14
CA SER A 55 9.91 -2.36 12.11
C SER A 55 10.08 -3.60 11.22
N THR A 56 9.18 -4.58 11.35
CA THR A 56 9.21 -5.80 10.52
C THR A 56 8.97 -5.48 9.05
N PHE A 57 8.01 -4.60 8.76
CA PHE A 57 7.64 -4.23 7.40
C PHE A 57 8.74 -3.41 6.71
N ILE A 58 9.35 -2.45 7.41
CA ILE A 58 10.54 -1.73 6.94
C ILE A 58 11.66 -2.71 6.62
N ASN A 59 11.93 -3.68 7.51
CA ASN A 59 12.95 -4.68 7.26
C ASN A 59 12.67 -5.50 5.99
N LEU A 60 11.40 -5.81 5.70
CA LEU A 60 11.02 -6.46 4.43
C LEU A 60 11.27 -5.56 3.22
N ILE A 61 10.96 -4.26 3.31
CA ILE A 61 11.26 -3.28 2.25
C ILE A 61 12.77 -3.23 2.00
N GLN A 62 13.56 -3.05 3.06
CA GLN A 62 15.02 -2.98 3.01
C GLN A 62 15.66 -4.26 2.44
N LYS A 63 15.08 -5.43 2.74
CA LYS A 63 15.49 -6.70 2.13
C LYS A 63 15.20 -6.79 0.63
N ARG A 64 14.21 -6.05 0.10
CA ARG A 64 13.93 -5.98 -1.33
C ARG A 64 14.79 -4.96 -2.07
N LEU A 65 15.34 -3.97 -1.37
CA LEU A 65 16.28 -2.98 -1.91
C LEU A 65 17.70 -3.57 -1.98
N THR A 66 17.90 -4.62 -2.79
CA THR A 66 19.25 -5.18 -3.02
C THR A 66 19.86 -4.62 -4.31
N SER A 67 21.19 -4.51 -4.34
CA SER A 67 21.95 -3.85 -5.42
C SER A 67 22.10 -4.68 -6.71
N HIS A 68 21.48 -5.85 -6.78
CA HIS A 68 21.57 -6.70 -7.97
C HIS A 68 20.70 -6.14 -9.11
N ARG A 69 21.22 -5.97 -10.33
CA ARG A 69 20.49 -5.32 -11.45
C ARG A 69 19.09 -5.90 -11.76
N SER A 70 18.85 -7.19 -11.49
CA SER A 70 17.51 -7.81 -11.63
C SER A 70 16.47 -7.33 -10.61
N THR A 71 16.87 -6.52 -9.63
CA THR A 71 16.01 -5.98 -8.57
C THR A 71 15.36 -4.65 -8.98
N GLN A 72 15.78 -4.06 -10.09
CA GLN A 72 15.13 -2.89 -10.66
C GLN A 72 13.71 -3.22 -11.15
N GLY A 73 12.89 -2.17 -11.25
CA GLY A 73 11.52 -2.23 -11.75
C GLY A 73 10.46 -2.48 -10.68
N LEU A 74 9.26 -2.85 -11.12
CA LEU A 74 8.10 -3.02 -10.26
C LEU A 74 8.27 -4.23 -9.34
N LYS A 75 8.10 -4.02 -8.04
CA LYS A 75 8.14 -5.04 -6.99
C LYS A 75 6.88 -5.01 -6.14
N SER A 76 6.65 -6.12 -5.46
CA SER A 76 5.64 -6.23 -4.41
C SER A 76 6.17 -6.98 -3.19
N ILE A 77 5.65 -6.60 -2.03
CA ILE A 77 5.85 -7.29 -0.76
C ILE A 77 4.47 -7.64 -0.23
N GLU A 78 4.32 -8.87 0.26
CA GLU A 78 3.12 -9.32 0.97
C GLU A 78 3.48 -9.65 2.42
N PHE A 79 2.60 -9.26 3.35
CA PHE A 79 2.78 -9.53 4.76
C PHE A 79 1.42 -9.72 5.46
N PRO A 80 1.28 -10.66 6.41
CA PRO A 80 0.09 -10.74 7.26
C PRO A 80 -0.09 -9.47 8.07
N CYS A 81 -1.26 -8.85 8.00
CA CYS A 81 -1.55 -7.59 8.68
C CYS A 81 -3.00 -7.60 9.16
N SER A 82 -3.25 -7.21 10.40
CA SER A 82 -4.62 -7.00 10.88
C SER A 82 -5.21 -5.74 10.25
N GLU A 83 -6.53 -5.71 10.11
CA GLU A 83 -7.22 -4.52 9.60
C GLU A 83 -6.96 -3.29 10.47
N ASN A 84 -6.91 -3.46 11.79
CA ASN A 84 -6.71 -2.37 12.74
C ASN A 84 -5.32 -1.74 12.59
N ILE A 85 -4.26 -2.54 12.39
CA ILE A 85 -2.91 -2.02 12.13
C ILE A 85 -2.89 -1.27 10.80
N PHE A 86 -3.53 -1.81 9.76
CA PHE A 86 -3.63 -1.10 8.48
C PHE A 86 -4.38 0.24 8.62
N ALA A 87 -5.53 0.24 9.29
CA ALA A 87 -6.31 1.45 9.55
C ALA A 87 -5.52 2.46 10.38
N PHE A 88 -4.80 2.02 11.43
CA PHE A 88 -3.96 2.88 12.27
C PHE A 88 -2.99 3.73 11.44
N TYR A 89 -2.32 3.14 10.44
CA TYR A 89 -1.38 3.86 9.58
C TYR A 89 -2.05 4.67 8.48
N PHE A 90 -3.12 4.17 7.85
CA PHE A 90 -3.55 4.69 6.56
C PHE A 90 -4.92 5.39 6.54
N TRP A 91 -5.77 5.27 7.58
CA TRP A 91 -7.16 5.74 7.49
C TRP A 91 -7.29 7.27 7.27
N ASN A 92 -6.35 8.02 7.83
CA ASN A 92 -6.30 9.48 7.72
C ASN A 92 -5.73 9.97 6.39
N GLU A 93 -5.19 9.08 5.56
CA GLU A 93 -4.63 9.47 4.27
C GLU A 93 -5.73 9.86 3.28
N GLU A 94 -5.42 10.84 2.43
CA GLU A 94 -6.38 11.38 1.46
C GLU A 94 -6.84 10.31 0.46
N ASN A 95 -5.90 9.48 0.00
CA ASN A 95 -6.14 8.43 -0.99
C ASN A 95 -6.55 7.08 -0.36
N PHE A 96 -6.97 7.08 0.91
CA PHE A 96 -7.50 5.90 1.56
C PHE A 96 -8.89 5.56 1.01
N GLN A 97 -9.08 4.31 0.58
CA GLN A 97 -10.34 3.85 0.01
C GLN A 97 -10.67 2.43 0.43
N TYR A 98 -11.92 2.19 0.81
CA TYR A 98 -12.44 0.85 1.04
C TYR A 98 -13.27 0.32 -0.13
N ILE A 99 -12.89 -0.84 -0.65
CA ILE A 99 -13.60 -1.54 -1.73
C ILE A 99 -14.38 -2.70 -1.11
N HIS A 100 -15.65 -2.46 -0.83
CA HIS A 100 -16.52 -3.37 -0.10
C HIS A 100 -16.67 -4.74 -0.79
N TYR A 101 -17.02 -4.80 -2.07
CA TYR A 101 -17.18 -6.08 -2.79
C TYR A 101 -15.90 -6.95 -2.82
N GLN A 102 -14.73 -6.36 -2.56
CA GLN A 102 -13.45 -7.08 -2.48
C GLN A 102 -12.96 -7.29 -1.05
N ARG A 103 -13.65 -6.70 -0.05
CA ARG A 103 -13.21 -6.62 1.35
C ARG A 103 -11.74 -6.16 1.42
N LYS A 104 -11.48 -5.04 0.78
CA LYS A 104 -10.13 -4.57 0.44
C LYS A 104 -9.98 -3.08 0.73
N TYR A 105 -8.87 -2.68 1.33
CA TYR A 105 -8.43 -1.29 1.40
C TYR A 105 -7.35 -0.99 0.37
N ASN A 106 -7.33 0.24 -0.14
CA ASN A 106 -6.20 0.80 -0.87
C ASN A 106 -5.77 2.11 -0.21
N CYS A 107 -4.47 2.38 -0.25
CA CYS A 107 -3.90 3.70 0.00
C CYS A 107 -2.78 3.93 -1.02
N ILE A 108 -2.85 5.05 -1.76
CA ILE A 108 -1.91 5.37 -2.85
C ILE A 108 -1.15 6.63 -2.49
N PHE A 109 0.17 6.59 -2.67
CA PHE A 109 1.08 7.71 -2.46
C PHE A 109 1.75 8.05 -3.79
N LYS A 110 1.76 9.33 -4.16
CA LYS A 110 2.27 9.81 -5.46
C LYS A 110 3.31 10.88 -5.28
N GLY A 111 4.31 10.89 -6.16
CA GLY A 111 5.35 11.92 -6.18
C GLY A 111 6.17 12.03 -4.89
N LEU A 112 7.05 13.03 -4.83
CA LEU A 112 7.91 13.24 -3.67
C LEU A 112 7.12 13.45 -2.36
N GLN A 113 5.95 14.09 -2.44
CA GLN A 113 5.05 14.26 -1.29
C GLN A 113 4.59 12.90 -0.74
N GLY A 114 4.27 11.95 -1.62
CA GLY A 114 3.93 10.58 -1.26
C GLY A 114 5.08 9.87 -0.53
N TYR A 115 6.31 9.98 -1.04
CA TYR A 115 7.49 9.42 -0.38
C TYR A 115 7.68 9.98 1.03
N GLN A 116 7.59 11.31 1.19
CA GLN A 116 7.71 11.99 2.47
C GLN A 116 6.57 11.62 3.43
N ARG A 117 5.37 11.40 2.91
CA ARG A 117 4.23 10.98 3.74
C ARG A 117 4.44 9.59 4.31
N ILE A 118 4.91 8.62 3.51
CA ILE A 118 5.29 7.28 4.00
C ILE A 118 6.39 7.38 5.06
N ALA A 119 7.41 8.21 4.83
CA ALA A 119 8.47 8.43 5.82
C ALA A 119 7.94 8.95 7.16
N LYS A 120 6.95 9.83 7.14
CA LYS A 120 6.27 10.34 8.35
C LYS A 120 5.44 9.25 9.04
N LEU A 121 4.68 8.46 8.27
CA LEU A 121 3.86 7.37 8.80
C LEU A 121 4.72 6.33 9.52
N PHE A 122 5.84 5.93 8.91
CA PHE A 122 6.75 4.94 9.47
C PHE A 122 7.81 5.52 10.42
N LYS A 123 7.82 6.85 10.60
CA LYS A 123 8.84 7.58 11.38
C LYS A 123 10.27 7.21 10.98
N PHE A 124 10.49 6.94 9.69
CA PHE A 124 11.79 6.52 9.16
C PHE A 124 12.05 7.18 7.80
N LYS A 125 13.00 8.12 7.75
CA LYS A 125 13.28 8.94 6.55
C LYS A 125 13.85 8.13 5.38
N GLU A 126 14.67 7.15 5.69
CA GLU A 126 15.40 6.32 4.72
C GLU A 126 14.69 4.99 4.41
N TRP A 127 13.39 4.90 4.71
CA TRP A 127 12.59 3.68 4.55
C TRP A 127 12.71 3.04 3.17
N GLY A 128 12.82 3.87 2.13
CA GLY A 128 12.87 3.47 0.73
C GLY A 128 14.26 3.56 0.11
N LYS A 129 15.35 3.61 0.89
CA LYS A 129 16.72 3.71 0.40
C LYS A 129 17.63 2.71 1.10
N ARG A 130 18.57 2.12 0.37
CA ARG A 130 19.64 1.27 0.90
C ARG A 130 20.93 1.48 0.10
N ILE A 131 22.04 1.64 0.79
CA ILE A 131 23.38 1.70 0.20
C ILE A 131 24.12 0.41 0.54
N ASP A 132 24.75 -0.21 -0.45
CA ASP A 132 25.58 -1.40 -0.22
C ASP A 132 27.04 -1.05 0.05
N LYS A 133 27.87 -2.07 0.31
CA LYS A 133 29.31 -1.89 0.61
C LYS A 133 30.10 -1.30 -0.56
N THR A 134 29.55 -1.32 -1.77
CA THR A 134 30.20 -0.80 -2.99
C THR A 134 29.81 0.65 -3.29
N GLY A 135 28.99 1.28 -2.42
CA GLY A 135 28.45 2.61 -2.69
C GLY A 135 27.27 2.61 -3.68
N THR A 136 26.73 1.44 -4.04
CA THR A 136 25.55 1.35 -4.90
C THR A 136 24.31 1.63 -4.06
N GLU A 137 23.61 2.70 -4.42
CA GLU A 137 22.33 3.08 -3.83
C GLU A 137 21.19 2.38 -4.57
N THR A 138 20.31 1.70 -3.83
CA THR A 138 19.05 1.14 -4.31
C THR A 138 17.90 1.86 -3.61
N TYR A 139 16.95 2.39 -4.38
CA TYR A 139 15.90 3.24 -3.84
C TYR A 139 14.54 3.05 -4.50
N VAL A 140 13.49 3.41 -3.77
CA VAL A 140 12.10 3.41 -4.24
C VAL A 140 11.85 4.67 -5.06
N VAL A 141 11.30 4.50 -6.26
CA VAL A 141 11.09 5.58 -7.23
C VAL A 141 9.72 6.24 -7.02
N PHE A 142 9.72 7.56 -6.83
CA PHE A 142 8.50 8.38 -6.76
C PHE A 142 8.42 9.46 -7.85
N ASP A 143 9.54 9.72 -8.51
CA ASP A 143 9.65 10.62 -9.66
C ASP A 143 10.62 10.02 -10.69
N GLN A 144 10.37 10.31 -11.95
CA GLN A 144 11.26 9.95 -13.03
C GLN A 144 11.42 11.17 -13.93
N VAL A 145 12.64 11.71 -13.99
CA VAL A 145 12.98 12.79 -14.92
C VAL A 145 13.11 12.19 -16.32
N ASN A 146 12.32 12.72 -17.25
CA ASN A 146 12.51 12.45 -18.67
C ASN A 146 13.54 13.44 -19.23
N LEU A 147 14.74 12.93 -19.49
CA LEU A 147 15.88 13.74 -19.95
C LEU A 147 15.65 14.37 -21.33
N ASN A 148 14.74 13.83 -22.14
CA ASN A 148 14.52 14.33 -23.50
C ASN A 148 13.67 15.61 -23.53
N ASN A 149 12.87 15.88 -22.49
CA ASN A 149 11.97 17.02 -22.45
C ASN A 149 11.93 17.72 -21.07
N ASN A 150 12.84 17.38 -20.16
CA ASN A 150 12.89 17.89 -18.77
C ASN A 150 11.56 17.78 -18.00
N THR A 151 10.70 16.82 -18.36
CA THR A 151 9.44 16.61 -17.63
C THR A 151 9.63 15.60 -16.51
N ILE A 152 9.00 15.86 -15.36
CA ILE A 152 8.96 14.92 -14.24
C ILE A 152 7.69 14.09 -14.36
N LYS A 153 7.85 12.78 -14.52
CA LYS A 153 6.75 11.83 -14.41
C LYS A 153 6.66 11.33 -12.98
N GLU A 154 5.58 11.68 -12.29
CA GLU A 154 5.31 11.13 -10.97
C GLU A 154 5.06 9.62 -11.05
N LYS A 155 5.66 8.90 -10.10
CA LYS A 155 5.39 7.49 -9.83
C LYS A 155 4.58 7.38 -8.56
N GLU A 156 4.01 6.20 -8.36
CA GLU A 156 3.19 5.91 -7.20
C GLU A 156 3.63 4.63 -6.50
N ALA A 157 3.40 4.60 -5.19
CA ALA A 157 3.46 3.39 -4.40
C ALA A 157 2.08 3.11 -3.79
N LYS A 158 1.71 1.83 -3.74
CA LYS A 158 0.37 1.41 -3.37
C LYS A 158 0.39 0.40 -2.27
N PHE A 159 -0.32 0.69 -1.19
CA PHE A 159 -0.63 -0.25 -0.13
C PHE A 159 -2.05 -0.80 -0.36
N CYS A 160 -2.17 -2.11 -0.38
CA CYS A 160 -3.43 -2.83 -0.53
C CYS A 160 -3.59 -3.77 0.65
N TRP A 161 -4.60 -3.60 1.49
CA TRP A 161 -4.97 -4.64 2.44
C TRP A 161 -6.14 -5.43 1.90
N LYS A 162 -6.07 -6.75 1.95
CA LYS A 162 -7.18 -7.62 1.54
C LYS A 162 -7.42 -8.68 2.59
N GLU A 163 -8.65 -8.80 3.02
CA GLU A 163 -9.04 -9.78 4.02
C GLU A 163 -8.79 -11.22 3.56
N ARG A 164 -8.36 -12.08 4.48
CA ARG A 164 -8.17 -13.51 4.25
C ARG A 164 -8.86 -14.31 5.34
N GLY A 165 -9.67 -15.29 4.92
CA GLY A 165 -10.40 -16.16 5.84
C GLY A 165 -11.75 -15.58 6.27
N LYS A 166 -12.64 -16.45 6.76
CA LYS A 166 -13.96 -16.07 7.29
C LYS A 166 -13.97 -15.84 8.80
N PHE A 167 -12.94 -16.30 9.53
CA PHE A 167 -12.98 -16.46 10.99
C PHE A 167 -11.83 -15.78 11.74
N LEU A 168 -10.74 -15.44 11.06
CA LEU A 168 -9.60 -14.79 11.68
C LEU A 168 -9.49 -13.39 11.07
N LYS A 169 -9.53 -12.36 11.92
CA LYS A 169 -9.59 -10.93 11.57
C LYS A 169 -8.26 -10.42 10.99
N TYR A 170 -7.65 -11.16 10.06
CA TYR A 170 -6.41 -10.82 9.40
C TYR A 170 -6.60 -10.71 7.89
N GLY A 171 -5.76 -9.90 7.28
CA GLY A 171 -5.61 -9.82 5.85
C GLY A 171 -4.16 -9.91 5.45
N ILE A 172 -3.93 -9.76 4.17
CA ILE A 172 -2.59 -9.56 3.61
C ILE A 172 -2.50 -8.11 3.21
N ILE A 173 -1.48 -7.41 3.73
CA ILE A 173 -1.04 -6.15 3.15
C ILE A 173 -0.09 -6.48 1.99
N THR A 174 -0.38 -5.92 0.82
CA THR A 174 0.48 -5.92 -0.36
C THR A 174 0.97 -4.50 -0.58
N PHE A 175 2.28 -4.29 -0.54
CA PHE A 175 2.92 -3.02 -0.90
C PHE A 175 3.56 -3.16 -2.28
N ILE A 176 3.15 -2.30 -3.23
CA ILE A 176 3.61 -2.29 -4.62
C ILE A 176 4.36 -1.00 -4.86
N PHE A 177 5.57 -1.10 -5.41
CA PHE A 177 6.48 0.03 -5.61
C PHE A 177 7.52 -0.29 -6.69
N GLU A 178 8.15 0.74 -7.24
CA GLU A 178 9.21 0.60 -8.24
C GLU A 178 10.58 0.86 -7.61
N ILE A 179 11.59 0.06 -7.98
CA ILE A 179 12.96 0.18 -7.50
C ILE A 179 13.88 0.62 -8.64
N ASN A 180 14.83 1.49 -8.35
CA ASN A 180 15.96 1.78 -9.23
C ASN A 180 17.29 1.75 -8.44
N THR A 181 18.40 1.70 -9.15
CA THR A 181 19.75 1.75 -8.56
C THR A 181 20.58 2.86 -9.19
N LYS A 182 21.44 3.49 -8.38
CA LYS A 182 22.43 4.46 -8.82
C LYS A 182 23.76 4.15 -8.13
N THR A 183 24.83 4.04 -8.91
CA THR A 183 26.18 3.98 -8.34
C THR A 183 26.62 5.39 -7.99
N ILE A 184 27.05 5.61 -6.76
CA ILE A 184 27.70 6.86 -6.35
C ILE A 184 29.19 6.66 -6.65
N GLU A 185 29.71 7.33 -7.67
CA GLU A 185 31.16 7.44 -7.86
C GLU A 185 31.70 8.22 -6.67
N ILE A 186 32.46 7.55 -5.80
CA ILE A 186 33.25 8.22 -4.77
C ILE A 186 34.40 8.88 -5.53
N VAL A 187 34.32 10.19 -5.69
CA VAL A 187 35.47 10.98 -6.11
C VAL A 187 36.37 11.05 -4.88
N ASP A 188 37.43 10.25 -4.86
CA ASP A 188 38.51 10.41 -3.88
C ASP A 188 39.15 11.79 -4.13
N GLU A 189 39.08 12.67 -3.14
CA GLU A 189 39.81 13.96 -3.09
C GLU A 189 41.30 13.75 -2.77
#